data_AF-A0A9W7LTU0-F1
#
_entry.id   AF-A0A9W7LTU0-F1
#
_cell.length_a   1.000
_cell.length_b   1.000
_cell.length_c   1.000
_cell.angle_alpha   90.00
_cell.angle_beta   90.00
_cell.angle_gamma   90.00
#
_symmetry.space_group_name_H-M   'P 1'
#
loop_
_entity.id
_entity.type
_entity.pdbx_description
1 polymer ?
#
loop_
_entity_poly.entity_id
_entity_poly.type
_entity_poly.pdbx_seq_one_letter_code
_entity_poly.pdbx_strand_id
1 'polypeptide(L)' 'MVGPVRPQFFLFGSSIVQLSFSNGGWGAILADVYARKADILLRGYYGWNSRRALECSIVFSQRMNLISLH' A
#
# COMPACT_ATOMS: atom_id res chain seq x y z
N MET A 1 -4.30 17.59 -18.46
CA MET A 1 -3.94 16.27 -19.02
C MET A 1 -3.56 15.37 -17.86
N VAL A 2 -4.49 14.55 -17.35
CA VAL A 2 -4.16 13.46 -16.43
C VAL A 2 -3.45 12.42 -17.29
N GLY A 3 -2.14 12.27 -17.13
CA GLY A 3 -1.39 11.18 -17.76
C GLY A 3 -1.97 9.82 -17.34
N PRO A 4 -1.64 8.72 -18.04
CA PRO A 4 -2.13 7.39 -17.67
C PRO A 4 -1.92 7.16 -16.17
N VAL A 5 -3.01 6.89 -15.46
CA VAL A 5 -3.01 6.67 -14.01
C VAL A 5 -2.00 5.56 -13.72
N ARG A 6 -0.99 5.88 -12.91
CA ARG A 6 -0.01 4.88 -12.50
C ARG A 6 -0.71 3.83 -11.64
N PRO A 7 -0.54 2.53 -11.92
CA PRO A 7 -1.11 1.48 -11.09
C PRO A 7 -0.58 1.63 -9.67
N GLN A 8 -1.48 1.54 -8.69
CA GLN A 8 -1.14 1.67 -7.27
C GLN A 8 -1.14 0.29 -6.62
N PHE A 9 -0.01 -0.09 -6.01
CA PHE A 9 0.10 -1.31 -5.22
C PHE A 9 -0.02 -0.97 -3.74
N PHE A 10 -1.08 -1.47 -3.10
CA PHE A 10 -1.27 -1.29 -1.66
C PHE A 10 -0.73 -2.47 -0.88
N LEU A 11 0.28 -2.21 -0.05
CA LEU A 11 0.87 -3.19 0.85
C LEU A 11 0.25 -3.03 2.23
N PHE A 12 -0.57 -4.00 2.61
CA PHE A 12 -1.25 -4.03 3.89
C PHE A 12 -0.69 -5.14 4.77
N GLY A 13 -0.36 -4.85 6.03
CA GLY A 13 0.10 -5.89 6.94
C GLY A 13 0.52 -5.40 8.32
N SER A 14 1.10 -6.34 9.06
CA SER A 14 1.60 -6.14 10.41
C SER A 14 3.08 -5.72 10.40
N SER A 15 3.82 -6.00 11.47
CA SER A 15 5.21 -5.63 11.66
C SER A 15 6.15 -6.01 10.50
N ILE A 16 5.90 -7.13 9.81
CA ILE A 16 6.70 -7.57 8.64
C ILE A 16 6.61 -6.57 7.48
N VAL A 17 5.42 -6.04 7.20
CA VAL A 17 5.22 -5.06 6.12
C VAL A 17 5.76 -3.69 6.54
N GLN A 18 5.66 -3.33 7.81
CA GLN A 18 6.26 -2.08 8.29
C GLN A 18 7.80 -2.12 8.21
N LEU A 19 8.41 -3.22 8.65
CA LEU A 19 9.86 -3.39 8.64
C LEU A 19 10.41 -3.69 7.25
N SER A 20 9.57 -4.13 6.31
CA SER A 20 10.02 -4.38 4.92
C SER A 20 10.45 -3.12 4.18
N PHE A 21 10.03 -1.95 4.64
CA PHE A 21 10.47 -0.67 4.08
C PHE A 21 11.69 -0.07 4.79
N SER A 22 12.24 -0.77 5.80
CA SER A 22 13.50 -0.41 6.42
C SER A 22 14.65 -0.55 5.41
N ASN A 23 15.80 0.04 5.71
CA ASN A 23 16.97 0.01 4.84
C ASN A 23 17.38 -1.44 4.54
N GLY A 24 17.36 -1.82 3.25
CA GLY A 24 17.62 -3.20 2.80
C GLY A 24 16.45 -4.18 2.90
N GLY A 25 15.25 -3.72 3.29
CA GLY A 25 14.04 -4.53 3.31
C GLY A 25 13.44 -4.73 1.91
N TRP A 26 12.71 -5.84 1.74
CA TRP A 26 12.13 -6.21 0.45
C TRP A 26 11.12 -5.20 -0.08
N GLY A 27 10.41 -4.48 0.78
CA GLY A 27 9.43 -3.46 0.41
C GLY A 27 10.08 -2.22 -0.20
N ALA A 28 11.24 -1.80 0.33
CA ALA A 28 12.03 -0.71 -0.23
C ALA A 28 12.61 -1.08 -1.61
N ILE A 29 13.11 -2.31 -1.75
CA ILE A 29 13.59 -2.84 -3.04
C ILE A 29 12.44 -2.88 -4.06
N LEU A 30 11.24 -3.29 -3.64
CA LEU A 30 10.07 -3.30 -4.51
C LEU A 30 9.72 -1.88 -4.98
N ALA A 31 9.75 -0.89 -4.11
CA ALA A 31 9.49 0.51 -4.48
C ALA A 31 10.53 1.05 -5.48
N ASP A 32 11.79 0.64 -5.32
CA ASP A 32 12.87 1.00 -6.24
C ASP A 32 12.72 0.31 -7.61
N VAL A 33 12.42 -1.00 -7.64
CA VAL A 33 12.21 -1.77 -8.89
C VAL A 33 11.02 -1.26 -9.70
N TYR A 34 9.94 -0.88 -9.01
CA TYR A 34 8.73 -0.35 -9.64
C TYR A 34 8.75 1.18 -9.78
N ALA A 35 9.88 1.83 -9.52
CA ALA A 35 10.03 3.26 -9.69
C ALA A 35 9.58 3.69 -11.09
N ARG A 36 8.64 4.64 -11.13
CA ARG A 36 8.01 5.18 -12.35
C ARG A 36 7.12 4.22 -13.15
N LYS A 37 6.90 3.00 -12.67
CA LYS A 37 5.93 2.05 -13.24
C LYS A 37 4.66 1.96 -12.40
N ALA A 38 4.79 1.97 -11.08
CA ALA A 38 3.68 1.86 -10.15
C ALA A 38 3.99 2.61 -8.85
N ASP A 39 2.95 3.14 -8.22
CA ASP A 39 3.08 3.78 -6.91
C ASP A 39 2.81 2.74 -5.81
N ILE A 40 3.80 2.49 -4.96
CA ILE A 40 3.68 1.53 -3.86
C ILE A 40 3.31 2.29 -2.59
N LEU A 41 2.13 1.99 -2.05
CA LEU A 41 1.59 2.63 -0.87
C LEU A 41 1.55 1.64 0.28
N LEU A 42 2.33 1.95 1.31
CA LEU A 42 2.53 1.07 2.47
C LEU A 42 1.63 1.47 3.64
N ARG A 43 0.89 0.50 4.18
CA ARG A 43 0.12 0.60 5.42
C ARG A 43 0.47 -0.56 6.34
N GLY A 44 1.74 -0.60 6.74
CA GLY A 44 2.21 -1.48 7.80
C GLY A 44 1.91 -0.87 9.16
N TYR A 45 1.14 -1.57 10.00
CA TYR A 45 0.87 -1.12 11.35
C TYR A 45 1.31 -2.18 12.37
N TYR A 46 2.33 -1.84 13.15
CA TYR A 46 2.81 -2.67 14.26
C TYR A 46 1.65 -2.95 15.26
N GLY A 47 1.45 -4.22 15.61
CA GLY A 47 0.40 -4.62 16.57
C GLY A 47 -1.00 -4.79 16.00
N TRP A 48 -1.17 -4.85 14.68
CA TRP A 48 -2.46 -5.17 14.06
C TRP A 48 -2.73 -6.67 14.02
N ASN A 49 -3.85 -7.06 14.64
CA ASN A 49 -4.41 -8.40 14.54
C ASN A 49 -5.22 -8.53 13.23
N SER A 50 -5.32 -9.74 12.67
CA SER A 50 -5.98 -10.00 11.37
C SER A 50 -7.40 -9.43 11.24
N ARG A 51 -8.13 -9.30 12.36
CA ARG A 51 -9.46 -8.66 12.43
C ARG A 51 -9.46 -7.16 12.11
N ARG A 52 -8.47 -6.41 12.60
CA ARG A 52 -8.35 -4.97 12.33
C ARG A 52 -7.85 -4.71 10.90
N ALA A 53 -7.06 -5.63 10.36
CA ALA A 53 -6.67 -5.58 8.95
C ALA A 53 -7.90 -5.71 8.01
N LEU A 54 -8.87 -6.57 8.36
CA LEU A 54 -10.14 -6.69 7.62
C LEU A 54 -10.97 -5.41 7.68
N GLU A 55 -11.18 -4.84 8.87
CA GLU A 55 -11.92 -3.58 9.03
C GLU A 55 -11.31 -2.46 8.21
N CYS A 56 -9.98 -2.32 8.26
CA CYS A 56 -9.32 -1.29 7.48
C CYS A 56 -9.33 -1.59 5.98
N SER A 57 -9.21 -2.86 5.56
CA SER A 57 -9.38 -3.24 4.15
C SER A 57 -10.76 -2.86 3.61
N ILE A 58 -11.82 -3.01 4.41
CA ILE A 58 -13.19 -2.64 4.03
C ILE A 58 -13.31 -1.12 3.90
N VAL A 59 -12.89 -0.37 4.92
CA VAL A 59 -12.92 1.10 4.91
C VAL A 59 -12.07 1.67 3.78
N PHE A 60 -10.91 1.04 3.53
CA PHE A 60 -9.98 1.44 2.49
C PHE A 60 -10.53 1.19 1.09
N SER A 61 -11.12 0.01 0.85
CA SER A 61 -11.82 -0.31 -0.40
C SER A 61 -12.94 0.69 -0.71
N GLN A 62 -13.73 1.08 0.30
CA GLN A 62 -14.79 2.07 0.10
C GLN A 62 -14.26 3.48 -0.23
N ARG A 63 -13.12 3.89 0.35
CA ARG A 63 -12.49 5.18 0.02
C ARG A 63 -11.82 5.19 -1.35
N MET A 64 -11.24 4.08 -1.79
CA MET A 64 -10.64 4.00 -3.14
C MET A 64 -11.68 4.12 -4.25
N ASN A 65 -12.87 3.53 -4.09
CA ASN A 65 -13.95 3.66 -5.06
C ASN A 65 -14.46 5.10 -5.21
N LEU A 66 -14.37 5.92 -4.16
CA LEU A 66 -14.76 7.33 -4.22
C LEU A 66 -13.74 8.20 -4.96
N ILE A 67 -12.45 7.81 -4.99
CA ILE A 67 -11.39 8.55 -5.68
C ILE A 67 -11.38 8.24 -7.19
N SER A 68 -11.93 7.10 -7.61
CA SER A 68 -12.06 6.75 -9.04
C SER A 68 -13.21 7.47 -9.77
N LEU A 69 -14.04 8.23 -9.07
CA LEU A 69 -15.21 8.93 -9.62
C LEU A 69 -14.98 10.44 -9.90
N HIS A 70 -13.74 10.94 -9.78
CA HIS A 70 -13.34 12.30 -10.17
C HIS A 70 -12.08 12.25 -11.03
#